data_AF-A0A0N4U271-F1
#
_entry.id   AF-A0A0N4U271-F1
#
_cell.length_a   1.000
_cell.length_b   1.000
_cell.length_c   1.000
_cell.angle_alpha   90.00
_cell.angle_beta   90.00
_cell.angle_gamma   90.00
#
_symmetry.space_group_name_H-M   'P 1'
#
loop_
_entity.id
_entity.type
_entity.pdbx_description
1 polymer ?
#
loop_
_entity_poly.entity_id
_entity_poly.type
_entity_poly.pdbx_seq_one_letter_code
_entity_poly.pdbx_strand_id
1 'polypeptide(L)'
;MICKFIRFKIIKCVIVASPGFLKEQFLTYLTERTEKDVSKMVTENRSKFMLVHASNGFKHALKEVLADPTIASTLSETKVQGEVKVLNRFFELLANEPARAFYGPKHVAMANQQLAIETLLLSDSLFRSIDLETRKRNVELVESVKDQGSKVHIFSSMHVSGEQLSSLGGIAAILRFPLPDLEDVSLTDSENDDEPT
;
A
#
# COMPACT_ATOMS: atom_id res chain seq x y z
N MET A 1 14.76 -17.65 -18.14
CA MET A 1 14.92 -16.18 -18.00
C MET A 1 14.70 -15.69 -16.55
N ILE A 2 13.79 -16.26 -15.77
CA ILE A 2 13.48 -15.84 -14.36
C ILE A 2 14.65 -16.02 -13.39
N CYS A 3 15.41 -17.12 -13.47
CA CYS A 3 16.49 -17.41 -12.52
C CYS A 3 17.66 -16.42 -12.55
N LYS A 4 17.79 -15.61 -13.62
CA LYS A 4 18.81 -14.55 -13.69
C LYS A 4 18.50 -13.38 -12.74
N PHE A 5 17.24 -13.18 -12.38
CA PHE A 5 16.80 -12.06 -11.54
C PHE A 5 16.55 -12.46 -10.08
N ILE A 6 16.31 -13.75 -9.81
CA ILE A 6 15.93 -14.23 -8.48
C ILE A 6 17.14 -14.77 -7.72
N ARG A 7 17.59 -14.01 -6.72
CA ARG A 7 18.58 -14.47 -5.73
C ARG A 7 17.86 -15.21 -4.59
N PHE A 8 17.71 -16.53 -4.73
CA PHE A 8 17.02 -17.39 -3.75
C PHE A 8 17.56 -17.29 -2.32
N LYS A 9 18.81 -16.87 -2.12
CA LYS A 9 19.39 -16.62 -0.78
C LYS A 9 18.76 -15.43 -0.06
N ILE A 10 18.25 -14.44 -0.79
CA ILE A 10 17.75 -13.17 -0.23
C ILE A 10 16.23 -13.20 -0.06
N ILE A 11 15.52 -13.91 -0.94
CA ILE A 11 14.05 -13.94 -0.93
C ILE A 11 13.49 -14.95 0.09
N LYS A 12 12.43 -14.53 0.79
CA LYS A 12 11.67 -15.39 1.71
C LYS A 12 10.84 -16.43 0.94
N CYS A 13 10.09 -16.00 -0.08
CA CYS A 13 9.25 -16.87 -0.90
C CYS A 13 9.21 -16.39 -2.36
N VAL A 14 8.77 -17.28 -3.27
CA VAL A 14 8.43 -17.00 -4.66
C VAL A 14 6.96 -17.32 -4.85
N ILE A 15 6.16 -16.33 -5.20
CA ILE A 15 4.74 -16.53 -5.49
C ILE A 15 4.58 -16.78 -6.99
N VAL A 16 3.88 -17.86 -7.34
CA VAL A 16 3.47 -18.19 -8.70
C VAL A 16 1.95 -18.16 -8.74
N ALA A 17 1.38 -17.18 -9.45
CA ALA A 17 -0.05 -16.99 -9.51
C ALA A 17 -0.56 -17.04 -10.95
N SER A 18 -1.69 -17.73 -11.16
CA SER A 18 -2.36 -17.82 -12.46
C SER A 18 -3.85 -18.13 -12.32
N PRO A 19 -4.67 -17.76 -13.32
CA PRO A 19 -5.98 -18.37 -13.49
C PRO A 19 -5.82 -19.84 -13.90
N GLY A 20 -6.59 -20.73 -13.29
CA GLY A 20 -6.55 -22.17 -13.58
C GLY A 20 -5.23 -22.86 -13.22
N PHE A 21 -4.83 -23.83 -14.06
CA PHE A 21 -3.76 -24.80 -13.77
C PHE A 21 -2.37 -24.42 -14.32
N LEU A 22 -2.21 -23.19 -14.81
CA LEU A 22 -0.97 -22.76 -15.47
C LEU A 22 0.21 -22.67 -14.50
N LYS A 23 -0.03 -22.29 -13.25
CA LYS A 23 0.98 -22.22 -12.17
C LYS A 23 1.60 -23.60 -11.88
N GLU A 24 0.80 -24.67 -11.90
CA GLU A 24 1.28 -26.05 -11.74
C GLU A 24 2.10 -26.47 -12.96
N GLN A 25 1.57 -26.24 -14.17
CA GLN A 25 2.28 -26.56 -15.41
C GLN A 25 3.62 -25.82 -15.52
N PHE A 26 3.64 -24.56 -15.10
CA PHE A 26 4.84 -23.73 -15.08
C PHE A 26 5.88 -24.27 -14.09
N LEU A 27 5.47 -24.67 -12.89
CA LEU A 27 6.39 -25.26 -11.91
C LEU A 27 6.95 -26.59 -12.40
N THR A 28 6.12 -27.45 -12.99
CA THR A 28 6.56 -28.71 -13.61
C THR A 28 7.54 -28.45 -14.75
N TYR A 29 7.26 -27.47 -15.60
CA TYR A 29 8.18 -27.06 -16.66
C TYR A 29 9.53 -26.60 -16.10
N LEU A 30 9.53 -25.80 -15.02
CA LEU A 30 10.75 -25.36 -14.35
C LEU A 30 11.57 -26.51 -13.78
N THR A 31 10.94 -27.56 -13.25
CA THR A 31 11.65 -28.71 -12.68
C THR A 31 12.11 -29.72 -13.71
N GLU A 32 11.35 -29.96 -14.78
CA GLU A 32 11.61 -31.07 -15.72
C GLU A 32 12.26 -30.66 -17.04
N ARG A 33 12.00 -29.43 -17.52
CA ARG A 33 12.33 -29.02 -18.90
C ARG A 33 13.35 -27.89 -19.00
N THR A 34 13.89 -27.43 -17.88
CA THR A 34 14.92 -26.38 -17.86
C THR A 34 16.34 -26.96 -17.81
N GLU A 35 17.34 -26.10 -18.02
CA GLU A 35 18.74 -26.43 -17.81
C GLU A 35 18.95 -27.05 -16.42
N LYS A 36 19.86 -28.04 -16.32
CA LYS A 36 20.11 -28.79 -15.07
C LYS A 36 20.33 -27.88 -13.86
N ASP A 37 21.03 -26.76 -14.05
CA ASP A 37 21.30 -25.80 -12.98
C ASP A 37 20.02 -25.12 -12.48
N VAL A 38 19.11 -24.76 -13.38
CA VAL A 38 17.81 -24.16 -13.04
C VAL A 38 16.92 -25.17 -12.34
N SER A 39 16.82 -26.39 -12.88
CA SER A 39 16.03 -27.47 -12.29
C SER A 39 16.51 -27.78 -10.86
N LYS A 40 17.83 -27.87 -10.65
CA LYS A 40 18.44 -28.08 -9.33
C LYS A 40 18.09 -26.93 -8.37
N MET A 41 18.26 -25.68 -8.80
CA MET A 41 17.94 -24.50 -7.97
C MET A 41 16.46 -24.47 -7.56
N VAL A 42 15.54 -24.77 -8.47
CA VAL A 42 14.10 -24.78 -8.18
C VAL A 42 13.74 -25.93 -7.24
N THR A 43 14.34 -27.11 -7.45
CA THR A 43 14.12 -28.29 -6.61
C THR A 43 14.64 -28.07 -5.19
N GLU A 44 15.84 -27.51 -5.03
CA GLU A 44 16.42 -27.16 -3.72
C GLU A 44 15.59 -26.11 -2.97
N ASN A 45 14.96 -25.18 -3.70
CA ASN A 45 14.16 -24.11 -3.12
C ASN A 45 12.65 -24.36 -3.24
N ARG A 46 12.21 -25.61 -3.47
CA ARG A 46 10.80 -25.93 -3.74
C ARG A 46 9.86 -25.47 -2.63
N SER A 47 10.31 -25.52 -1.37
CA SER A 47 9.55 -25.03 -0.20
C SER A 47 9.29 -23.52 -0.22
N LYS A 48 10.06 -22.74 -0.99
CA LYS A 48 9.84 -21.29 -1.16
C LYS A 48 8.79 -20.95 -2.20
N PHE A 49 8.46 -21.88 -3.11
CA PHE A 49 7.48 -21.65 -4.16
C PHE A 49 6.07 -21.85 -3.61
N MET A 50 5.26 -20.79 -3.67
CA MET A 50 3.84 -20.83 -3.29
C MET A 50 2.99 -20.67 -4.54
N LEU A 51 2.09 -21.63 -4.77
CA LEU A 51 1.17 -21.63 -5.91
C LEU A 51 -0.17 -21.04 -5.48
N VAL A 52 -0.57 -19.91 -6.07
CA VAL A 52 -1.79 -19.19 -5.66
C VAL A 52 -2.71 -18.91 -6.83
N HIS A 53 -4.01 -18.82 -6.57
CA HIS A 53 -4.97 -18.42 -7.59
C HIS A 53 -4.87 -16.93 -7.87
N ALA A 54 -4.98 -16.54 -9.13
CA ALA A 54 -5.17 -15.15 -9.52
C ALA A 54 -6.29 -15.08 -10.55
N SER A 55 -7.15 -14.06 -10.44
CA SER A 55 -8.19 -13.79 -11.43
C SER A 55 -7.65 -13.56 -12.85
N ASN A 56 -6.45 -12.97 -12.97
CA ASN A 56 -5.79 -12.69 -14.25
C ASN A 56 -4.26 -12.55 -14.10
N GLY A 57 -3.54 -12.36 -15.21
CA GLY A 57 -2.08 -12.21 -15.25
C GLY A 57 -1.56 -10.77 -15.20
N PHE A 58 -2.40 -9.78 -14.91
CA PHE A 58 -2.02 -8.37 -14.87
C PHE A 58 -1.60 -7.92 -13.46
N LYS A 59 -0.90 -6.78 -13.36
CA LYS A 59 -0.36 -6.24 -12.09
C LYS A 59 -1.42 -6.10 -10.98
N HIS A 60 -2.67 -5.78 -11.35
CA HIS A 60 -3.76 -5.62 -10.38
C HIS A 60 -4.14 -6.91 -9.65
N ALA A 61 -3.98 -8.08 -10.27
CA ALA A 61 -4.23 -9.37 -9.62
C ALA A 61 -3.23 -9.65 -8.49
N LEU A 62 -2.08 -8.95 -8.45
CA LEU A 62 -1.14 -9.05 -7.33
C LEU A 62 -1.79 -8.64 -6.01
N LYS A 63 -2.75 -7.71 -6.01
CA LYS A 63 -3.47 -7.29 -4.81
C LYS A 63 -4.29 -8.44 -4.23
N GLU A 64 -5.03 -9.13 -5.08
CA GLU A 64 -5.83 -10.31 -4.72
C GLU A 64 -4.93 -11.41 -4.15
N VAL A 65 -3.84 -11.71 -4.85
CA VAL A 65 -2.86 -12.73 -4.45
C VAL A 65 -2.22 -12.38 -3.10
N LEU A 66 -1.82 -11.13 -2.88
CA LEU A 66 -1.22 -10.70 -1.61
C LEU A 66 -2.21 -10.65 -0.45
N ALA A 67 -3.51 -10.57 -0.72
CA ALA A 67 -4.57 -10.62 0.27
C ALA A 67 -4.95 -12.06 0.68
N ASP A 68 -4.52 -13.07 -0.08
CA ASP A 68 -4.80 -14.48 0.22
C ASP A 68 -4.24 -14.85 1.61
N PRO A 69 -5.04 -15.43 2.52
CA PRO A 69 -4.61 -15.79 3.88
C PRO A 69 -3.34 -16.66 3.95
N THR A 70 -3.10 -17.51 2.96
CA THR A 70 -1.92 -18.39 2.89
C THR A 70 -0.64 -17.60 2.66
N ILE A 71 -0.70 -16.60 1.78
CA ILE A 71 0.38 -15.64 1.54
C ILE A 71 0.45 -14.66 2.71
N ALA A 72 -0.70 -14.23 3.22
CA ALA A 72 -0.81 -13.29 4.32
C ALA A 72 -0.05 -13.79 5.56
N SER A 73 -0.19 -15.08 5.91
CA SER A 73 0.54 -15.67 7.03
C SER A 73 2.05 -15.75 6.78
N THR A 74 2.48 -16.14 5.58
CA THR A 74 3.90 -16.28 5.21
C THR A 74 4.63 -14.93 5.12
N LEU A 75 3.93 -13.89 4.65
CA LEU A 75 4.45 -12.52 4.55
C LEU A 75 4.05 -11.63 5.75
N SER A 76 3.45 -12.20 6.79
CA SER A 76 2.93 -11.47 7.96
C SER A 76 3.96 -10.59 8.65
N GLU A 77 5.23 -10.96 8.53
CA GLU A 77 6.38 -10.23 9.06
C GLU A 77 6.89 -9.10 8.15
N THR A 78 6.28 -8.88 6.98
CA THR A 78 6.76 -7.84 6.05
C THR A 78 6.07 -6.51 6.33
N LYS A 79 6.87 -5.44 6.33
CA LYS A 79 6.40 -4.05 6.45
C LYS A 79 5.21 -3.75 5.51
N VAL A 80 5.26 -4.33 4.31
CA VAL A 80 4.25 -4.20 3.25
C VAL A 80 2.87 -4.66 3.72
N GLN A 81 2.78 -5.75 4.49
CA GLN A 81 1.47 -6.19 4.99
C GLN A 81 0.87 -5.28 6.04
N GLY A 82 1.70 -4.70 6.91
CA GLY A 82 1.25 -3.70 7.86
C GLY A 82 0.61 -2.52 7.14
N GLU A 83 1.27 -2.04 6.09
CA GLU A 83 0.77 -0.96 5.22
C GLU A 83 -0.56 -1.34 4.54
N VAL A 84 -0.66 -2.54 3.93
CA VAL A 84 -1.91 -3.00 3.28
C VAL A 84 -3.07 -3.12 4.28
N LYS A 85 -2.82 -3.66 5.48
CA LYS A 85 -3.85 -3.77 6.53
C LYS A 85 -4.37 -2.41 6.99
N VAL A 86 -3.47 -1.45 7.20
CA VAL A 86 -3.85 -0.08 7.60
C VAL A 86 -4.67 0.60 6.50
N LEU A 87 -4.29 0.43 5.24
CA LEU A 87 -5.04 0.99 4.12
C LEU A 87 -6.42 0.33 3.96
N ASN A 88 -6.54 -0.99 4.13
CA ASN A 88 -7.83 -1.66 4.11
C ASN A 88 -8.72 -1.19 5.27
N ARG A 89 -8.16 -1.04 6.48
CA ARG A 89 -8.89 -0.46 7.63
C ARG A 89 -9.40 0.94 7.33
N PHE A 90 -8.61 1.78 6.65
CA PHE A 90 -9.05 3.10 6.21
C PHE A 90 -10.26 3.01 5.26
N PHE A 91 -10.22 2.15 4.25
CA PHE A 91 -11.35 1.96 3.32
C PHE A 91 -12.59 1.37 4.00
N GLU A 92 -12.42 0.44 4.95
CA GLU A 92 -13.52 -0.10 5.76
C GLU A 92 -14.19 0.98 6.61
N LEU A 93 -13.41 1.88 7.21
CA LEU A 93 -13.95 3.01 7.97
C LEU A 93 -14.64 4.01 7.04
N LEU A 94 -14.07 4.31 5.88
CA LEU A 94 -14.69 5.20 4.90
C LEU A 94 -16.06 4.67 4.44
N ALA A 95 -16.22 3.35 4.36
CA ALA A 95 -17.48 2.72 3.96
C ALA A 95 -18.53 2.65 5.09
N ASN A 96 -18.11 2.42 6.34
CA ASN A 96 -19.02 2.16 7.47
C ASN A 96 -19.23 3.37 8.40
N GLU A 97 -18.21 4.20 8.58
CA GLU A 97 -18.15 5.33 9.52
C GLU A 97 -17.37 6.50 8.88
N PRO A 98 -17.94 7.19 7.87
CA PRO A 98 -17.24 8.21 7.08
C PRO A 98 -16.65 9.33 7.94
N ALA A 99 -17.34 9.71 9.02
CA ALA A 99 -16.88 10.70 9.99
C ALA A 99 -15.56 10.34 10.71
N ARG A 100 -14.99 9.14 10.51
CA ARG A 100 -13.71 8.70 11.07
C ARG A 100 -12.60 8.49 10.06
N ALA A 101 -12.88 8.66 8.76
CA ALA A 101 -11.90 8.43 7.70
C ALA A 101 -11.89 9.62 6.74
N PHE A 102 -10.89 10.49 6.88
CA PHE A 102 -10.73 11.67 6.04
C PHE A 102 -9.51 11.53 5.12
N TYR A 103 -9.61 12.12 3.93
CA TYR A 103 -8.52 12.22 2.98
C TYR A 103 -8.43 13.64 2.41
N GLY A 104 -7.25 13.96 1.87
CA GLY A 104 -6.93 15.28 1.36
C GLY A 104 -6.29 16.20 2.42
N PRO A 105 -5.44 17.15 1.99
CA PRO A 105 -4.60 17.94 2.88
C PRO A 105 -5.39 18.83 3.84
N LYS A 106 -6.51 19.43 3.37
CA LYS A 106 -7.35 20.33 4.20
C LYS A 106 -8.02 19.58 5.35
N HIS A 107 -8.76 18.50 5.06
CA HIS A 107 -9.44 17.71 6.08
C HIS A 107 -8.48 17.10 7.10
N VAL A 108 -7.34 16.57 6.62
CA VAL A 108 -6.34 15.98 7.51
C VAL A 108 -5.67 17.04 8.40
N ALA A 109 -5.41 18.24 7.87
CA ALA A 109 -4.89 19.34 8.67
C ALA A 109 -5.88 19.78 9.76
N MET A 110 -7.17 19.89 9.44
CA MET A 110 -8.20 20.23 10.43
C MET A 110 -8.35 19.12 11.49
N ALA A 111 -8.34 17.85 11.08
CA ALA A 111 -8.36 16.72 12.00
C ALA A 111 -7.14 16.70 12.94
N ASN A 112 -5.97 17.12 12.44
CA ASN A 112 -4.76 17.29 13.26
C ASN A 112 -4.90 18.42 14.28
N GLN A 113 -5.49 19.56 13.88
CA GLN A 113 -5.77 20.69 14.79
C GLN A 113 -6.70 20.28 15.94
N GLN A 114 -7.64 19.38 15.69
CA GLN A 114 -8.54 18.84 16.70
C GLN A 114 -7.97 17.63 17.48
N LEU A 115 -6.69 17.28 17.27
CA LEU A 115 -6.01 16.14 17.92
C LEU A 115 -6.76 14.80 17.74
N ALA A 116 -7.49 14.66 16.63
CA ALA A 116 -8.38 13.53 16.40
C ALA A 116 -7.69 12.37 15.68
N ILE A 117 -6.49 12.56 15.12
CA ILE A 117 -5.80 11.56 14.31
C ILE A 117 -5.34 10.38 15.18
N GLU A 118 -5.76 9.16 14.84
CA GLU A 118 -5.21 7.91 15.37
C GLU A 118 -4.00 7.46 14.52
N THR A 119 -4.20 7.44 13.20
CA THR A 119 -3.22 6.96 12.24
C THR A 119 -3.20 7.84 10.99
N LEU A 120 -2.02 8.36 10.64
CA LEU A 120 -1.78 9.15 9.44
C LEU A 120 -1.14 8.28 8.34
N LEU A 121 -1.67 8.37 7.13
CA LEU A 121 -1.20 7.68 5.94
C LEU A 121 -0.70 8.73 4.93
N LEU A 122 0.55 8.64 4.50
CA LEU A 122 1.12 9.49 3.44
C LEU A 122 1.78 8.68 2.34
N SER A 123 1.68 9.15 1.11
CA SER A 123 2.47 8.65 -0.01
C SER A 123 3.84 9.32 -0.05
N ASP A 124 4.89 8.55 -0.37
CA ASP A 124 6.26 9.07 -0.53
C ASP A 124 6.39 10.10 -1.66
N SER A 125 5.44 10.11 -2.61
CA SER A 125 5.36 11.09 -3.70
C SER A 125 5.13 12.51 -3.18
N LEU A 126 4.42 12.69 -2.06
CA LEU A 126 4.16 14.00 -1.47
C LEU A 126 5.42 14.67 -0.90
N PHE A 127 6.46 13.89 -0.56
CA PHE A 127 7.74 14.45 -0.15
C PHE A 127 8.63 14.82 -1.35
N ARG A 128 8.33 14.28 -2.53
CA ARG A 128 9.08 14.57 -3.77
C ARG A 128 8.51 15.76 -4.54
N SER A 129 7.43 16.38 -4.07
CA SER A 129 6.86 17.56 -4.72
C SER A 129 7.90 18.68 -4.82
N ILE A 130 7.90 19.38 -5.95
CA ILE A 130 8.81 20.50 -6.23
C ILE A 130 8.49 21.70 -5.33
N ASP A 131 7.22 21.84 -4.93
CA ASP A 131 6.79 22.93 -4.06
C ASP A 131 7.32 22.78 -2.62
N LEU A 132 8.15 23.75 -2.23
CA LEU A 132 8.77 23.83 -0.91
C LEU A 132 7.73 24.08 0.19
N GLU A 133 6.67 24.85 -0.09
CA GLU A 133 5.66 25.17 0.92
C GLU A 133 4.83 23.94 1.29
N THR A 134 4.30 23.24 0.29
CA THR A 134 3.57 21.99 0.48
C THR A 134 4.43 20.96 1.20
N ARG A 135 5.72 20.87 0.84
CA ARG A 135 6.65 19.97 1.53
C ARG A 135 6.84 20.35 3.00
N LYS A 136 6.99 21.64 3.34
CA LYS A 136 7.10 22.10 4.73
C LYS A 136 5.83 21.76 5.53
N ARG A 137 4.65 22.09 5.01
CA ARG A 137 3.36 21.79 5.66
C ARG A 137 3.18 20.30 5.94
N ASN A 138 3.55 19.44 4.99
CA ASN A 138 3.48 17.98 5.16
C ASN A 138 4.47 17.46 6.21
N VAL A 139 5.69 18.04 6.28
CA VAL A 139 6.68 17.68 7.31
C VAL A 139 6.20 18.11 8.69
N GLU A 140 5.72 19.34 8.84
CA GLU A 140 5.15 19.86 10.09
C GLU A 140 3.96 19.03 10.57
N LEU A 141 3.08 18.62 9.65
CA LEU A 141 1.97 17.73 9.97
C LEU A 141 2.44 16.37 10.50
N VAL A 142 3.45 15.78 9.86
CA VAL A 142 4.02 14.49 10.29
C VAL A 142 4.69 14.61 11.65
N GLU A 143 5.39 15.70 11.92
CA GLU A 143 6.00 15.97 13.23
C GLU A 143 4.92 16.16 14.29
N SER A 144 3.91 17.00 14.03
CA SER A 144 2.76 17.20 14.92
C SER A 144 2.06 15.89 15.29
N VAL A 145 1.78 15.02 14.32
CA VAL A 145 1.10 13.73 14.57
C VAL A 145 2.00 12.77 15.37
N LYS A 146 3.31 12.78 15.14
CA LYS A 146 4.26 11.99 15.94
C LYS A 146 4.34 12.49 17.38
N ASP A 147 4.35 13.80 17.59
CA ASP A 147 4.40 14.42 18.92
C ASP A 147 3.15 14.12 19.75
N GLN A 148 1.99 13.95 19.09
CA GLN A 148 0.74 13.50 19.69
C GLN A 148 0.71 12.00 20.07
N GLY A 149 1.78 11.25 19.75
CA GLY A 149 1.87 9.81 19.97
C GLY A 149 1.06 8.96 18.99
N SER A 150 0.61 9.55 17.87
CA SER A 150 -0.17 8.87 16.83
C SER A 150 0.73 8.15 15.83
N LYS A 151 0.18 7.14 15.15
CA LYS A 151 0.96 6.30 14.21
C LYS A 151 1.06 6.98 12.85
N VAL A 152 2.24 6.98 12.25
CA VAL A 152 2.47 7.49 10.89
C VAL A 152 2.96 6.37 9.99
N HIS A 153 2.27 6.16 8.88
CA HIS A 153 2.64 5.19 7.84
C HIS A 153 2.94 5.92 6.53
N ILE A 154 4.16 5.73 6.02
CA ILE A 154 4.59 6.27 4.72
C ILE A 154 4.59 5.13 3.71
N PHE A 155 3.71 5.23 2.73
CA PHE A 155 3.50 4.27 1.65
C PHE A 155 4.36 4.64 0.45
N SER A 156 4.99 3.65 -0.19
CA SER A 156 5.67 3.91 -1.45
C SER A 156 4.69 3.97 -2.61
N SER A 157 4.75 5.04 -3.39
CA SER A 157 4.02 5.20 -4.66
C SER A 157 4.33 4.11 -5.69
N MET A 158 5.42 3.36 -5.52
CA MET A 158 5.76 2.20 -6.36
C MET A 158 5.04 0.90 -5.95
N HIS A 159 4.38 0.89 -4.79
CA HIS A 159 3.60 -0.26 -4.32
C HIS A 159 2.11 -0.03 -4.57
N VAL A 160 1.35 -1.11 -4.79
CA VAL A 160 -0.10 -1.04 -5.11
C VAL A 160 -0.89 -0.26 -4.05
N SER A 161 -0.55 -0.42 -2.76
CA SER A 161 -1.18 0.36 -1.68
C SER A 161 -0.87 1.86 -1.76
N GLY A 162 0.34 2.24 -2.17
CA GLY A 162 0.69 3.64 -2.37
C GLY A 162 0.08 4.24 -3.64
N GLU A 163 -0.11 3.45 -4.70
CA GLU A 163 -0.89 3.88 -5.89
C GLU A 163 -2.34 4.21 -5.50
N GLN A 164 -2.97 3.36 -4.70
CA GLN A 164 -4.32 3.61 -4.19
C GLN A 164 -4.38 4.86 -3.31
N LEU A 165 -3.46 5.02 -2.36
CA LEU A 165 -3.41 6.24 -1.53
C LEU A 165 -3.15 7.49 -2.36
N SER A 166 -2.31 7.41 -3.39
CA SER A 166 -2.02 8.51 -4.30
C SER A 166 -3.25 8.93 -5.11
N SER A 167 -4.15 7.98 -5.44
CA SER A 167 -5.43 8.31 -6.10
C SER A 167 -6.39 9.11 -5.20
N LEU A 168 -6.18 9.10 -3.87
CA LEU A 168 -6.93 9.90 -2.89
C LEU A 168 -6.22 11.22 -2.53
N GLY A 169 -5.30 11.70 -3.37
CA GLY A 169 -4.48 12.89 -3.11
C GLY A 169 -3.21 12.62 -2.30
N GLY A 170 -2.91 11.35 -2.00
CA GLY A 170 -1.66 10.95 -1.35
C GLY A 170 -1.63 11.11 0.16
N ILE A 171 -2.68 11.66 0.78
CA ILE A 171 -2.77 11.86 2.23
C ILE A 171 -4.14 11.45 2.75
N ALA A 172 -4.14 10.66 3.82
CA ALA A 172 -5.34 10.19 4.51
C ALA A 172 -5.11 10.01 6.00
N ALA A 173 -6.17 10.07 6.80
CA ALA A 173 -6.13 9.88 8.24
C ALA A 173 -7.31 9.05 8.74
N ILE A 174 -7.01 8.17 9.69
CA ILE A 174 -7.98 7.46 10.52
C ILE A 174 -8.09 8.21 11.84
N LEU A 175 -9.32 8.52 12.26
CA LEU A 175 -9.59 9.27 13.48
C LEU A 175 -9.96 8.37 14.66
N ARG A 176 -9.59 8.84 15.87
CA ARG A 176 -9.89 8.21 17.16
C ARG A 176 -11.39 8.29 17.48
N PHE A 177 -12.04 9.38 17.08
CA PHE A 177 -13.46 9.66 17.28
C PHE A 177 -14.04 10.33 16.02
N PRO A 178 -15.36 10.20 15.77
CA PRO A 178 -15.99 10.81 14.61
C PRO A 178 -15.99 12.33 14.71
N LEU A 179 -15.71 13.01 13.59
CA LEU A 179 -15.79 14.45 13.44
C LEU A 179 -16.80 14.80 12.35
N PRO A 180 -18.10 14.86 12.68
CA PRO A 180 -19.15 15.15 11.69
C PRO A 180 -18.98 16.54 11.06
N ASP A 181 -18.50 17.52 11.82
CA ASP A 181 -18.32 18.91 11.36
C ASP A 181 -17.28 19.05 10.23
N LEU A 182 -16.42 18.04 10.01
CA LEU A 182 -15.46 18.03 8.92
C LEU A 182 -16.05 17.53 7.59
N GLU A 183 -17.20 16.83 7.61
CA GLU A 183 -17.85 16.35 6.39
C GLU A 183 -18.43 17.52 5.57
N ASP A 184 -18.82 18.61 6.23
CA ASP A 184 -19.41 19.80 5.61
C ASP A 184 -18.38 20.75 4.98
N VAL A 185 -17.09 20.51 5.19
CA VAL A 185 -16.02 21.26 4.52
C VAL A 185 -15.93 20.76 3.07
N SER A 186 -16.81 21.29 2.24
CA SER A 186 -16.96 20.91 0.83
C SER A 186 -15.62 20.89 0.08
N LEU A 187 -15.39 19.83 -0.69
CA LEU A 187 -14.26 19.63 -1.61
C LEU A 187 -14.12 20.72 -2.71
N THR A 188 -14.92 21.79 -2.67
CA THR A 188 -15.08 22.82 -3.70
C THR A 188 -14.09 23.99 -3.63
N ASP A 189 -13.25 24.10 -2.60
CA ASP A 189 -12.32 25.25 -2.49
C ASP A 189 -10.95 25.01 -3.14
N SER A 190 -10.88 24.28 -4.26
CA SER A 190 -9.59 23.89 -4.90
C SER A 190 -9.40 24.38 -6.34
N GLU A 191 -10.24 25.29 -6.85
CA GLU A 191 -10.13 25.75 -8.25
C GLU A 191 -10.02 27.27 -8.48
N ASN A 192 -9.95 28.16 -7.47
CA ASN A 192 -10.07 29.61 -7.75
C ASN A 192 -9.23 30.60 -6.93
N ASP A 193 -8.03 30.26 -6.46
CA ASP A 193 -7.12 31.28 -5.88
C ASP A 193 -5.69 31.12 -6.45
N ASP A 194 -5.36 32.00 -7.40
CA ASP A 194 -4.02 32.54 -7.75
C ASP A 194 -3.80 32.67 -9.28
N GLU A 195 -4.57 33.55 -9.94
CA GLU A 195 -4.00 34.39 -10.99
C GLU A 195 -3.28 35.57 -10.31
N PRO A 196 -1.94 35.71 -10.41
CA PRO A 196 -1.31 37.00 -10.18
C PRO A 196 -1.38 37.81 -11.48
N THR A 197 -1.83 39.05 -11.32
CA THR A 197 -1.75 40.14 -12.30
C THR A 197 -0.33 40.30 -12.87
#